data_AF-W9C6H4-F1
#
_entry.id   AF-W9C6H4-F1
#
_cell.length_a   1.000
_cell.length_b   1.000
_cell.length_c   1.000
_cell.angle_alpha   90.00
_cell.angle_beta   90.00
_cell.angle_gamma   90.00
#
_symmetry.space_group_name_H-M   'P 1'
#
loop_
_entity.id
_entity.type
_entity.pdbx_description
1 polymer ?
#
loop_
_entity_poly.entity_id
_entity_poly.type
_entity_poly.pdbx_seq_one_letter_code
_entity_poly.pdbx_strand_id
1 'polypeptide(L)'
;MDSSPKEPSVALMSEVQEGNPESTHIPNTDHQNLSDTIQPFLQKALSSPINTGDILASIFSPISDIDNNLIPQTSHITCPVLETKARNNILLYSGSFNPPHQGHLATIRYFHERREDLGITVMFVFVDPGSIVNSKKKKWGDIILPQNLRYKLFYRVPEISQLVASGWLQLFVGDMNNHIQVLRTMTDLISEAGFEVKLVGLLGGDKLTVESAPHLHPGNLQEWGPVDEFLIINARRPVDFFDPKNEKAPRDLPGCTKWEKGAEESDKLVNGSEGGPGVLWICEASTVPGKPIIQFRASQSSASNGVSSTNIRRIMTEAPDEELMEELKDKVISVELLVEWLQHQRNQKQEVADEKAFL
;
A
#
# COMPACT_ATOMS: atom_id res chain seq x y z
N MET A 1 -34.05 -69.38 -4.10
CA MET A 1 -33.57 -68.51 -3.02
C MET A 1 -32.16 -68.95 -2.70
N ASP A 2 -31.23 -68.00 -2.76
CA ASP A 2 -29.93 -67.96 -2.07
C ASP A 2 -28.94 -69.11 -2.25
N SER A 3 -27.63 -68.92 -2.24
CA SER A 3 -26.72 -67.82 -2.61
C SER A 3 -25.32 -68.41 -2.38
N SER A 4 -24.46 -68.32 -3.40
CA SER A 4 -23.00 -68.25 -3.32
C SER A 4 -22.24 -69.42 -2.61
N PRO A 5 -20.89 -69.44 -2.59
CA PRO A 5 -20.11 -70.19 -3.57
C PRO A 5 -19.03 -71.10 -2.94
N LYS A 6 -18.29 -71.87 -3.74
CA LYS A 6 -16.91 -72.31 -3.43
C LYS A 6 -16.12 -72.63 -4.71
N GLU A 7 -14.92 -72.06 -4.74
CA GLU A 7 -13.73 -72.31 -5.59
C GLU A 7 -13.59 -73.69 -6.25
N PRO A 8 -12.87 -73.80 -7.39
CA PRO A 8 -11.43 -74.11 -7.27
C PRO A 8 -10.49 -73.49 -8.32
N SER A 9 -9.25 -73.30 -7.87
CA SER A 9 -7.99 -73.21 -8.60
C SER A 9 -7.75 -74.41 -9.54
N VAL A 10 -7.20 -74.19 -10.74
CA VAL A 10 -5.99 -74.86 -11.29
C VAL A 10 -5.42 -74.02 -12.46
N ALA A 11 -4.07 -73.99 -12.49
CA ALA A 11 -3.11 -73.33 -13.37
C ALA A 11 -3.15 -73.67 -14.88
N LEU A 12 -2.56 -72.80 -15.73
CA LEU A 12 -1.31 -73.06 -16.49
C LEU A 12 -0.93 -71.88 -17.44
N MET A 13 0.39 -71.58 -17.49
CA MET A 13 1.19 -71.01 -18.60
C MET A 13 0.86 -69.56 -19.05
N SER A 14 1.80 -68.69 -19.43
CA SER A 14 3.12 -68.85 -20.06
C SER A 14 3.98 -67.59 -19.84
N GLU A 15 5.30 -67.75 -20.01
CA GLU A 15 6.36 -66.76 -19.92
C GLU A 15 6.45 -65.76 -21.10
N VAL A 16 6.87 -64.53 -20.73
CA VAL A 16 7.76 -63.56 -21.42
C VAL A 16 7.29 -62.86 -22.71
N GLN A 17 7.11 -61.54 -22.60
CA GLN A 17 7.74 -60.56 -23.51
C GLN A 17 7.84 -59.16 -22.90
N GLU A 18 8.90 -58.45 -23.29
CA GLU A 18 9.50 -57.23 -22.75
C GLU A 18 8.56 -56.01 -22.64
N GLY A 19 8.60 -55.33 -21.49
CA GLY A 19 7.92 -54.07 -21.24
C GLY A 19 8.82 -52.85 -21.48
N ASN A 20 8.38 -51.96 -22.38
CA ASN A 20 8.91 -50.62 -22.62
C ASN A 20 8.57 -49.66 -21.45
N PRO A 21 9.33 -48.57 -21.27
CA PRO A 21 9.32 -47.77 -20.04
C PRO A 21 8.10 -46.85 -19.93
N GLU A 22 7.59 -46.75 -18.70
CA GLU A 22 6.54 -45.83 -18.28
C GLU A 22 6.91 -44.37 -18.61
N SER A 23 6.03 -43.74 -19.39
CA SER A 23 5.93 -42.30 -19.54
C SER A 23 5.42 -41.69 -18.23
N THR A 24 6.34 -41.20 -17.40
CA THR A 24 6.01 -40.27 -16.31
C THR A 24 5.37 -39.01 -16.87
N HIS A 25 4.06 -38.87 -16.62
CA HIS A 25 3.31 -37.63 -16.80
C HIS A 25 3.95 -36.51 -15.96
N ILE A 26 4.54 -35.52 -16.66
CA ILE A 26 4.84 -34.21 -16.09
C ILE A 26 3.52 -33.42 -16.08
N PRO A 27 3.10 -32.84 -14.95
CA PRO A 27 1.94 -31.96 -14.95
C PRO A 27 2.29 -30.67 -15.70
N ASN A 28 1.50 -30.36 -16.72
CA ASN A 28 1.50 -29.07 -17.40
C ASN A 28 1.30 -27.97 -16.36
N THR A 29 2.34 -27.20 -16.08
CA THR A 29 2.23 -25.88 -15.45
C THR A 29 1.56 -24.94 -16.44
N ASP A 30 0.37 -24.47 -16.09
CA ASP A 30 -0.34 -23.43 -16.82
C ASP A 30 0.59 -22.25 -17.09
N HIS A 31 0.81 -21.97 -18.37
CA HIS A 31 1.31 -20.68 -18.81
C HIS A 31 0.22 -19.65 -18.52
N GLN A 32 0.24 -19.04 -17.32
CA GLN A 32 -0.51 -17.83 -17.06
C GLN A 32 -0.17 -16.82 -18.15
N ASN A 33 -1.16 -16.41 -18.93
CA ASN A 33 -0.98 -15.36 -19.93
C ASN A 33 -0.52 -14.09 -19.19
N LEU A 34 0.71 -13.64 -19.46
CA LEU A 34 1.24 -12.39 -18.92
C LEU A 34 0.34 -11.17 -19.18
N SER A 35 -0.64 -11.28 -20.10
CA SER A 35 -1.67 -10.27 -20.39
C SER A 35 -2.55 -9.92 -19.19
N ASP A 36 -2.71 -10.85 -18.25
CA ASP A 36 -3.71 -10.71 -17.18
C ASP A 36 -3.08 -10.21 -15.87
N THR A 37 -1.86 -9.68 -15.93
CA THR A 37 -1.17 -9.07 -14.78
C THR A 37 -1.15 -7.55 -14.91
N ILE A 38 -0.91 -6.83 -13.81
CA ILE A 38 -0.80 -5.36 -13.85
C ILE A 38 0.44 -4.86 -14.64
N GLN A 39 1.47 -5.70 -14.79
CA GLN A 39 2.79 -5.27 -15.25
C GLN A 39 2.79 -4.67 -16.67
N PRO A 40 2.16 -5.29 -17.70
CA PRO A 40 2.17 -4.75 -19.06
C PRO A 40 1.48 -3.38 -19.14
N PHE A 41 0.40 -3.21 -18.38
CA PHE A 41 -0.34 -1.95 -18.30
C PHE A 41 0.49 -0.85 -17.63
N LEU A 42 1.12 -1.18 -16.49
CA LEU A 42 2.02 -0.25 -15.79
C LEU A 42 3.19 0.17 -16.68
N GLN A 43 3.83 -0.78 -17.36
CA GLN A 43 4.95 -0.49 -18.26
C GLN A 43 4.53 0.40 -19.44
N LYS A 44 3.36 0.14 -20.04
CA LYS A 44 2.80 0.96 -21.11
C LYS A 44 2.48 2.37 -20.63
N ALA A 45 1.91 2.52 -19.43
CA ALA A 45 1.64 3.82 -18.83
C ALA A 45 2.93 4.59 -18.50
N LEU A 46 3.95 3.92 -17.94
CA LEU A 46 5.25 4.54 -17.65
C LEU A 46 6.01 4.99 -18.90
N SER A 47 5.83 4.27 -20.01
CA SER A 47 6.45 4.59 -21.31
C SER A 47 5.61 5.58 -22.14
N SER A 48 4.45 5.99 -21.65
CA SER A 48 3.55 6.89 -22.36
C SER A 48 4.12 8.31 -22.40
N PRO A 49 3.86 9.08 -23.48
CA PRO A 49 4.20 10.50 -23.55
C PRO A 49 3.53 11.38 -22.49
N ILE A 50 2.60 10.84 -21.69
CA ILE A 50 1.98 11.54 -20.56
C ILE A 50 2.86 11.53 -19.30
N ASN A 51 3.87 10.65 -19.24
CA ASN A 51 4.86 10.66 -18.17
C ASN A 51 5.81 11.84 -18.40
N THR A 52 5.30 13.04 -18.13
CA THR A 52 5.95 14.32 -18.37
C THR A 52 6.02 15.07 -17.06
N GLY A 53 7.21 15.13 -16.49
CA GLY A 53 7.52 15.89 -15.28
C GLY A 53 9.02 16.10 -15.20
N ASP A 54 9.46 17.07 -14.40
CA ASP A 54 10.89 17.30 -14.13
C ASP A 54 11.56 16.03 -13.55
N ILE A 55 10.76 15.22 -12.85
CA ILE A 55 11.15 13.88 -12.38
C ILE A 55 10.10 12.90 -12.90
N LEU A 56 10.52 12.04 -13.84
CA LEU A 56 9.66 11.02 -14.41
C LEU A 56 9.15 10.04 -13.35
N ALA A 57 7.89 9.66 -13.48
CA ALA A 57 7.30 8.59 -12.69
C ALA A 57 8.05 7.29 -12.99
N SER A 58 8.47 6.57 -11.95
CA SER A 58 9.20 5.30 -12.07
C SER A 58 9.05 4.46 -10.81
N ILE A 59 9.31 3.15 -10.92
CA ILE A 59 9.40 2.26 -9.76
C ILE A 59 10.76 2.44 -9.09
N PHE A 60 10.75 2.65 -7.77
CA PHE A 60 11.95 2.76 -6.97
C PHE A 60 12.79 1.48 -7.11
N SER A 61 14.01 1.63 -7.63
CA SER A 61 14.99 0.56 -7.70
C SER A 61 16.01 0.73 -6.56
N PRO A 62 16.10 -0.21 -5.62
CA PRO A 62 17.02 -0.11 -4.48
C PRO A 62 18.50 -0.29 -4.88
N ILE A 63 18.76 -0.68 -6.12
CA ILE A 63 20.09 -1.00 -6.64
C ILE A 63 20.79 0.31 -7.03
N SER A 64 21.42 0.95 -6.05
CA SER A 64 22.53 1.88 -6.34
C SER A 64 23.73 1.74 -5.40
N ASP A 65 23.65 0.97 -4.31
CA ASP A 65 24.69 1.00 -3.26
C ASP A 65 25.31 -0.37 -2.89
N ILE A 66 25.07 -1.44 -3.64
CA ILE A 66 25.73 -2.73 -3.38
C ILE A 66 26.32 -3.29 -4.67
N ASP A 67 27.62 -3.57 -4.58
CA ASP A 67 28.51 -4.11 -5.60
C ASP A 67 27.88 -5.14 -6.55
N ASN A 68 28.36 -5.08 -7.79
CA ASN A 68 28.31 -6.15 -8.76
C ASN A 68 28.74 -7.47 -8.08
N ASN A 69 27.79 -8.38 -7.82
CA ASN A 69 27.93 -9.82 -8.05
C ASN A 69 26.69 -10.60 -7.55
N LEU A 70 26.19 -11.47 -8.42
CA LEU A 70 25.17 -12.52 -8.19
C LEU A 70 23.74 -12.05 -7.89
N ILE A 71 23.03 -11.62 -8.94
CA ILE A 71 21.57 -11.84 -9.01
C ILE A 71 21.36 -13.20 -9.68
N PRO A 72 20.72 -14.19 -9.04
CA PRO A 72 20.14 -15.31 -9.75
C PRO A 72 19.05 -14.76 -10.66
N GLN A 73 19.35 -14.61 -11.95
CA GLN A 73 18.31 -14.52 -12.96
C GLN A 73 17.43 -15.78 -12.84
N THR A 74 16.11 -15.61 -12.89
CA THR A 74 15.04 -16.64 -12.76
C THR A 74 14.39 -16.83 -11.38
N SER A 75 14.08 -15.76 -10.65
CA SER A 75 12.85 -15.78 -9.85
C SER A 75 11.72 -15.19 -10.70
N HIS A 76 10.73 -15.99 -11.06
CA HIS A 76 9.49 -15.49 -11.67
C HIS A 76 8.98 -14.35 -10.79
N ILE A 77 9.00 -13.12 -11.32
CA ILE A 77 8.35 -11.99 -10.65
C ILE A 77 6.86 -12.35 -10.69
N THR A 78 6.35 -12.89 -9.59
CA THR A 78 4.92 -12.99 -9.37
C THR A 78 4.42 -11.55 -9.37
N CYS A 79 3.66 -11.19 -10.39
CA CYS A 79 3.01 -9.90 -10.50
C CYS A 79 1.54 -10.09 -10.14
N PRO A 80 0.88 -9.14 -9.45
CA PRO A 80 -0.54 -9.24 -9.18
C PRO A 80 -1.35 -9.50 -10.45
N VAL A 81 -2.18 -10.55 -10.37
CA VAL A 81 -3.11 -10.96 -11.42
C VAL A 81 -4.39 -10.12 -11.29
N LEU A 82 -4.92 -9.68 -12.41
CA LEU A 82 -6.20 -9.00 -12.51
C LEU A 82 -7.33 -10.02 -12.47
N GLU A 83 -8.29 -9.80 -11.58
CA GLU A 83 -9.46 -10.65 -11.45
C GLU A 83 -10.49 -10.30 -12.53
N THR A 84 -10.92 -11.30 -13.31
CA THR A 84 -11.88 -11.10 -14.42
C THR A 84 -13.34 -11.02 -13.96
N LYS A 85 -13.64 -11.56 -12.77
CA LYS A 85 -15.00 -11.65 -12.22
C LYS A 85 -15.17 -10.84 -10.94
N ALA A 86 -14.15 -10.08 -10.57
CA ALA A 86 -14.17 -9.23 -9.39
C ALA A 86 -13.55 -7.88 -9.73
N ARG A 87 -13.88 -6.89 -8.90
CA ARG A 87 -13.36 -5.54 -9.02
C ARG A 87 -11.90 -5.47 -8.55
N ASN A 88 -11.04 -4.86 -9.36
CA ASN A 88 -9.62 -4.65 -9.08
C ASN A 88 -9.37 -3.23 -8.55
N ASN A 89 -8.99 -3.10 -7.29
CA ASN A 89 -8.64 -1.81 -6.70
C ASN A 89 -7.13 -1.57 -6.74
N ILE A 90 -6.72 -0.51 -7.43
CA ILE A 90 -5.36 0.02 -7.44
C ILE A 90 -5.26 1.07 -6.35
N LEU A 91 -4.60 0.75 -5.24
CA LEU A 91 -4.58 1.60 -4.05
C LEU A 91 -3.38 2.55 -4.05
N LEU A 92 -3.62 3.85 -4.02
CA LEU A 92 -2.58 4.87 -3.86
C LEU A 92 -2.46 5.25 -2.37
N TYR A 93 -1.36 4.85 -1.74
CA TYR A 93 -1.03 5.24 -0.36
C TYR A 93 0.08 6.28 -0.33
N SER A 94 -0.29 7.51 -0.03
CA SER A 94 0.59 8.65 -0.21
C SER A 94 0.75 9.48 1.06
N GLY A 95 1.91 10.10 1.21
CA GLY A 95 2.18 10.90 2.40
C GLY A 95 3.60 11.46 2.49
N SER A 96 3.80 12.30 3.50
CA SER A 96 5.10 12.93 3.72
C SER A 96 6.13 11.95 4.28
N PHE A 97 5.69 10.93 5.03
CA PHE A 97 6.57 9.89 5.59
C PHE A 97 7.89 10.44 6.15
N ASN A 98 7.83 11.51 6.95
CA ASN A 98 9.01 12.24 7.43
C ASN A 98 9.12 12.18 8.97
N PRO A 99 9.62 11.06 9.53
CA PRO A 99 10.05 9.82 8.88
C PRO A 99 8.90 8.80 8.68
N PRO A 100 9.10 7.74 7.87
CA PRO A 100 8.20 6.59 7.92
C PRO A 100 8.35 5.89 9.29
N HIS A 101 7.29 5.21 9.74
CA HIS A 101 7.19 4.79 11.15
C HIS A 101 6.25 3.60 11.29
N GLN A 102 6.23 2.97 12.47
CA GLN A 102 5.49 1.73 12.73
C GLN A 102 3.98 1.86 12.41
N GLY A 103 3.40 3.04 12.63
CA GLY A 103 2.02 3.32 12.21
C GLY A 103 1.77 3.14 10.70
N HIS A 104 2.72 3.54 9.84
CA HIS A 104 2.61 3.37 8.39
C HIS A 104 2.76 1.90 7.98
N LEU A 105 3.74 1.19 8.57
CA LEU A 105 3.93 -0.24 8.34
C LEU A 105 2.69 -1.05 8.74
N ALA A 106 2.09 -0.72 9.89
CA ALA A 106 0.87 -1.35 10.34
C ALA A 106 -0.34 -1.08 9.43
N THR A 107 -0.39 0.08 8.75
CA THR A 107 -1.38 0.34 7.70
C THR A 107 -1.17 -0.53 6.48
N ILE A 108 0.08 -0.66 6.01
CA ILE A 108 0.41 -1.53 4.87
C ILE A 108 0.03 -2.99 5.19
N ARG A 109 0.40 -3.48 6.36
CA ARG A 109 0.00 -4.80 6.90
C ARG A 109 -1.51 -5.02 6.86
N TYR A 110 -2.25 -4.08 7.43
CA TYR A 110 -3.71 -4.16 7.52
C TYR A 110 -4.36 -4.40 6.15
N PHE A 111 -3.92 -3.64 5.13
CA PHE A 111 -4.43 -3.78 3.77
C PHE A 111 -3.93 -5.02 3.07
N HIS A 112 -2.68 -5.43 3.29
CA HIS A 112 -2.16 -6.67 2.74
C HIS A 112 -2.93 -7.89 3.25
N GLU A 113 -3.19 -7.96 4.55
CA GLU A 113 -3.92 -9.05 5.19
C GLU A 113 -5.38 -9.15 4.73
N ARG A 114 -5.99 -8.03 4.32
CA ARG A 114 -7.41 -7.92 3.92
C ARG A 114 -7.59 -7.64 2.44
N ARG A 115 -6.54 -7.85 1.65
CA ARG A 115 -6.51 -7.45 0.24
C ARG A 115 -7.61 -8.15 -0.57
N GLU A 116 -7.95 -9.39 -0.25
CA GLU A 116 -9.01 -10.15 -0.92
C GLU A 116 -10.39 -9.59 -0.58
N ASP A 117 -10.70 -9.40 0.71
CA ASP A 117 -11.96 -8.81 1.18
C ASP A 117 -12.20 -7.38 0.66
N LEU A 118 -11.11 -6.65 0.41
CA LEU A 118 -11.13 -5.27 -0.07
C LEU A 118 -10.94 -5.17 -1.60
N GLY A 119 -10.77 -6.29 -2.31
CA GLY A 119 -10.49 -6.32 -3.74
C GLY A 119 -9.24 -5.53 -4.14
N ILE A 120 -8.21 -5.46 -3.28
CA ILE A 120 -6.97 -4.71 -3.53
C ILE A 120 -6.00 -5.58 -4.32
N THR A 121 -5.82 -5.24 -5.59
CA THR A 121 -4.88 -5.92 -6.48
C THR A 121 -3.43 -5.50 -6.22
N VAL A 122 -3.19 -4.20 -6.01
CA VAL A 122 -1.85 -3.64 -5.81
C VAL A 122 -1.93 -2.33 -5.02
N MET A 123 -0.90 -2.06 -4.22
CA MET A 123 -0.70 -0.81 -3.51
C MET A 123 0.53 -0.06 -4.05
N PHE A 124 0.35 1.22 -4.37
CA PHE A 124 1.42 2.15 -4.71
C PHE A 124 1.69 3.06 -3.51
N VAL A 125 2.91 3.02 -2.97
CA VAL A 125 3.35 3.95 -1.94
C VAL A 125 4.08 5.13 -2.57
N PHE A 126 3.52 6.32 -2.38
CA PHE A 126 4.12 7.57 -2.85
C PHE A 126 4.57 8.47 -1.70
N VAL A 127 5.85 8.84 -1.74
CA VAL A 127 6.48 9.68 -0.72
C VAL A 127 6.59 11.11 -1.25
N ASP A 128 5.96 12.09 -0.58
CA ASP A 128 5.94 13.50 -1.00
C ASP A 128 7.36 14.04 -1.29
N PRO A 129 7.59 14.89 -2.30
CA PRO A 129 8.90 15.53 -2.50
C PRO A 129 9.21 16.52 -1.35
N GLY A 130 10.49 16.81 -1.13
CA GLY A 130 10.95 17.65 -0.02
C GLY A 130 10.33 19.06 -0.01
N SER A 131 10.06 19.63 -1.18
CA SER A 131 9.36 20.93 -1.33
C SER A 131 7.96 20.92 -0.71
N ILE A 132 7.21 19.83 -0.91
CA ILE A 132 5.86 19.64 -0.35
C ILE A 132 5.93 19.33 1.16
N VAL A 133 6.96 18.62 1.62
CA VAL A 133 7.16 18.42 3.07
C VAL A 133 7.46 19.75 3.76
N ASN A 134 8.28 20.60 3.14
CA ASN A 134 8.69 21.90 3.67
C ASN A 134 7.53 22.90 3.77
N SER A 135 6.62 22.91 2.79
CA SER A 135 5.48 23.85 2.78
C SER A 135 4.51 23.63 3.94
N LYS A 136 4.47 22.42 4.52
CA LYS A 136 3.52 22.03 5.58
C LYS A 136 3.87 22.54 6.98
N LYS A 137 4.87 23.42 7.14
CA LYS A 137 5.35 24.07 8.39
C LYS A 137 4.86 23.39 9.68
N LYS A 138 5.55 22.33 10.10
CA LYS A 138 5.18 21.54 11.28
C LYS A 138 6.08 21.86 12.47
N LYS A 139 5.54 21.76 13.70
CA LYS A 139 6.35 21.84 14.92
C LYS A 139 7.43 20.75 14.92
N TRP A 140 8.66 21.14 15.23
CA TRP A 140 9.88 20.32 15.13
C TRP A 140 10.11 19.76 13.71
N GLY A 141 9.61 20.47 12.69
CA GLY A 141 9.65 20.08 11.28
C GLY A 141 10.94 20.44 10.55
N ASP A 142 11.99 20.88 11.26
CA ASP A 142 13.19 21.46 10.67
C ASP A 142 14.07 20.41 9.97
N ILE A 143 13.91 19.13 10.33
CA ILE A 143 14.59 18.01 9.69
C ILE A 143 13.67 17.44 8.60
N ILE A 144 14.07 17.62 7.35
CA ILE A 144 13.39 17.05 6.18
C ILE A 144 14.29 15.96 5.59
N LEU A 145 13.83 14.71 5.68
CA LEU A 145 14.54 13.58 5.10
C LEU A 145 14.46 13.63 3.57
N PRO A 146 15.59 13.42 2.86
CA PRO A 146 15.59 13.26 1.41
C PRO A 146 14.55 12.22 0.96
N GLN A 147 13.89 12.46 -0.18
CA GLN A 147 12.84 11.55 -0.68
C GLN A 147 13.38 10.14 -0.90
N ASN A 148 14.58 10.01 -1.48
CA ASN A 148 15.26 8.72 -1.67
C ASN A 148 15.50 8.00 -0.32
N LEU A 149 15.97 8.72 0.71
CA LEU A 149 16.16 8.13 2.04
C LEU A 149 14.86 7.56 2.61
N ARG A 150 13.73 8.26 2.43
CA ARG A 150 12.42 7.77 2.88
C ARG A 150 11.97 6.50 2.15
N TYR A 151 12.24 6.38 0.85
CA TYR A 151 12.04 5.10 0.13
C TYR A 151 12.97 3.99 0.65
N LYS A 152 14.26 4.29 0.88
CA LYS A 152 15.22 3.34 1.45
C LYS A 152 14.78 2.84 2.83
N LEU A 153 14.26 3.73 3.69
CA LEU A 153 13.74 3.37 5.01
C LEU A 153 12.55 2.40 4.91
N PHE A 154 11.65 2.57 3.94
CA PHE A 154 10.61 1.57 3.65
C PHE A 154 11.21 0.25 3.17
N TYR A 155 12.04 0.30 2.12
CA TYR A 155 12.55 -0.89 1.46
C TYR A 155 13.44 -1.76 2.37
N ARG A 156 14.13 -1.16 3.35
CA ARG A 156 14.96 -1.88 4.33
C ARG A 156 14.15 -2.72 5.33
N VAL A 157 12.85 -2.51 5.44
CA VAL A 157 11.98 -3.40 6.23
C VAL A 157 11.82 -4.73 5.48
N PRO A 158 12.22 -5.88 6.06
CA PRO A 158 12.18 -7.17 5.36
C PRO A 158 10.81 -7.50 4.77
N GLU A 159 9.75 -7.26 5.52
CA GLU A 159 8.38 -7.48 5.04
C GLU A 159 8.01 -6.59 3.85
N ILE A 160 8.39 -5.31 3.87
CA ILE A 160 8.15 -4.41 2.73
C ILE A 160 8.94 -4.88 1.51
N SER A 161 10.20 -5.29 1.68
CA SER A 161 11.02 -5.82 0.58
C SER A 161 10.40 -7.06 -0.07
N GLN A 162 9.78 -7.94 0.73
CA GLN A 162 9.07 -9.12 0.24
C GLN A 162 7.80 -8.74 -0.52
N LEU A 163 7.02 -7.78 -0.01
CA LEU A 163 5.83 -7.27 -0.70
C LEU A 163 6.19 -6.59 -2.03
N VAL A 164 7.32 -5.88 -2.08
CA VAL A 164 7.85 -5.30 -3.32
C VAL A 164 8.30 -6.38 -4.29
N ALA A 165 9.01 -7.41 -3.82
CA ALA A 165 9.42 -8.54 -4.65
C ALA A 165 8.23 -9.32 -5.23
N SER A 166 7.12 -9.39 -4.49
CA SER A 166 5.86 -10.01 -4.94
C SER A 166 5.03 -9.13 -5.89
N GLY A 167 5.48 -7.91 -6.19
CA GLY A 167 4.78 -6.95 -7.03
C GLY A 167 3.51 -6.34 -6.42
N TRP A 168 3.00 -6.86 -5.29
CA TRP A 168 1.80 -6.34 -4.62
C TRP A 168 1.98 -4.92 -4.07
N LEU A 169 3.21 -4.57 -3.63
CA LEU A 169 3.55 -3.23 -3.19
C LEU A 169 4.55 -2.60 -4.16
N GLN A 170 4.25 -1.39 -4.64
CA GLN A 170 5.13 -0.64 -5.53
C GLN A 170 5.54 0.67 -4.86
N LEU A 171 6.85 0.89 -4.69
CA LEU A 171 7.38 2.17 -4.23
C LEU A 171 7.55 3.08 -5.46
N PHE A 172 6.78 4.17 -5.54
CA PHE A 172 6.64 4.94 -6.77
C PHE A 172 7.31 6.30 -6.68
N VAL A 173 8.32 6.57 -7.50
CA VAL A 173 9.19 7.78 -7.47
C VAL A 173 8.78 8.78 -8.53
N GLY A 174 8.83 10.07 -8.22
CA GLY A 174 8.47 11.18 -9.11
C GLY A 174 7.70 12.28 -8.36
N ASP A 175 6.89 13.04 -9.07
CA ASP A 175 5.95 14.02 -8.50
C ASP A 175 4.50 13.50 -8.52
N MET A 176 3.67 14.05 -7.63
CA MET A 176 2.29 13.58 -7.41
C MET A 176 1.40 13.71 -8.66
N ASN A 177 1.52 14.82 -9.41
CA ASN A 177 0.66 15.07 -10.56
C ASN A 177 0.95 14.05 -11.66
N ASN A 178 2.23 13.84 -11.96
CA ASN A 178 2.67 12.86 -12.93
C ASN A 178 2.29 11.43 -12.50
N HIS A 179 2.36 11.12 -11.20
CA HIS A 179 1.96 9.81 -10.67
C HIS A 179 0.51 9.49 -10.89
N ILE A 180 -0.37 10.43 -10.57
CA ILE A 180 -1.81 10.23 -10.75
C ILE A 180 -2.12 10.08 -12.23
N GLN A 181 -1.46 10.83 -13.12
CA GLN A 181 -1.64 10.69 -14.57
C GLN A 181 -1.19 9.31 -15.08
N VAL A 182 -0.04 8.81 -14.63
CA VAL A 182 0.45 7.48 -15.01
C VAL A 182 -0.45 6.39 -14.46
N LEU A 183 -0.86 6.46 -13.19
CA LEU A 183 -1.78 5.47 -12.61
C LEU A 183 -3.15 5.52 -13.26
N ARG A 184 -3.66 6.70 -13.61
CA ARG A 184 -4.91 6.86 -14.37
C ARG A 184 -4.81 6.22 -15.75
N THR A 185 -3.73 6.52 -16.47
CA THR A 185 -3.44 5.91 -17.78
C THR A 185 -3.38 4.39 -17.67
N MET A 186 -2.73 3.86 -16.62
CA MET A 186 -2.70 2.43 -16.34
C MET A 186 -4.10 1.86 -16.11
N THR A 187 -4.92 2.50 -15.28
CA THR A 187 -6.29 2.02 -15.02
C THR A 187 -7.17 2.09 -16.27
N ASP A 188 -7.02 3.11 -17.11
CA ASP A 188 -7.77 3.23 -18.35
C ASP A 188 -7.40 2.09 -19.31
N LEU A 189 -6.11 1.77 -19.44
CA LEU A 189 -5.64 0.64 -20.23
C LEU A 189 -6.14 -0.72 -19.71
N ILE A 190 -6.22 -0.89 -18.38
CA ILE A 190 -6.78 -2.10 -17.75
C ILE A 190 -8.28 -2.20 -18.05
N SER A 191 -9.01 -1.08 -17.94
CA SER A 191 -10.44 -1.01 -18.24
C SER A 191 -10.72 -1.28 -19.72
N GLU A 192 -9.90 -0.76 -20.64
CA GLU A 192 -9.99 -1.03 -22.08
C GLU A 192 -9.79 -2.52 -22.41
N ALA A 193 -9.00 -3.23 -21.61
CA ALA A 193 -8.81 -4.68 -21.72
C ALA A 193 -9.98 -5.50 -21.14
N GLY A 194 -11.02 -4.84 -20.61
CA GLY A 194 -12.26 -5.48 -20.16
C GLY A 194 -12.29 -5.85 -18.67
N PHE A 195 -11.29 -5.44 -17.89
CA PHE A 195 -11.28 -5.65 -16.45
C PHE A 195 -12.03 -4.55 -15.71
N GLU A 196 -12.79 -4.91 -14.69
CA GLU A 196 -13.33 -3.93 -13.75
C GLU A 196 -12.21 -3.44 -12.84
N VAL A 197 -11.86 -2.16 -12.92
CA VAL A 197 -10.74 -1.56 -12.19
C VAL A 197 -11.09 -0.17 -11.66
N LYS A 198 -10.55 0.18 -10.50
CA LYS A 198 -10.66 1.52 -9.91
C LYS A 198 -9.33 1.99 -9.33
N LEU A 199 -9.02 3.26 -9.53
CA LEU A 199 -7.95 3.97 -8.82
C LEU A 199 -8.51 4.51 -7.50
N VAL A 200 -7.99 4.01 -6.38
CA VAL A 200 -8.49 4.33 -5.04
C VAL A 200 -7.41 5.08 -4.24
N GLY A 201 -7.72 6.28 -3.76
CA GLY A 201 -6.84 7.03 -2.87
C GLY A 201 -7.03 6.64 -1.41
N LEU A 202 -5.98 6.17 -0.74
CA LEU A 202 -6.00 5.91 0.70
C LEU A 202 -5.74 7.19 1.48
N LEU A 203 -6.71 7.59 2.31
CA LEU A 203 -6.60 8.79 3.14
C LEU A 203 -6.53 8.45 4.63
N GLY A 204 -5.68 9.20 5.34
CA GLY A 204 -5.71 9.21 6.80
C GLY A 204 -7.00 9.82 7.31
N GLY A 205 -7.52 9.30 8.42
CA GLY A 205 -8.75 9.82 9.04
C GLY A 205 -8.70 11.30 9.41
N ASP A 206 -7.51 11.87 9.59
CA ASP A 206 -7.27 13.30 9.84
C ASP A 206 -7.43 14.18 8.59
N LYS A 207 -7.72 13.59 7.43
CA LYS A 207 -7.91 14.31 6.17
C LYS A 207 -9.35 14.69 5.89
N LEU A 208 -10.32 14.12 6.59
CA LEU A 208 -11.71 14.54 6.56
C LEU A 208 -12.11 15.01 7.95
N THR A 209 -12.96 16.03 8.01
CA THR A 209 -13.45 16.56 9.28
C THR A 209 -14.87 17.07 9.16
N VAL A 210 -15.68 16.83 10.20
CA VAL A 210 -17.02 17.41 10.36
C VAL A 210 -16.99 18.94 10.52
N GLU A 211 -15.83 19.51 10.83
CA GLU A 211 -15.63 20.94 11.04
C GLU A 211 -15.37 21.70 9.74
N SER A 212 -15.33 21.01 8.59
CA SER A 212 -15.15 21.64 7.28
C SER A 212 -16.30 22.59 6.96
N ALA A 213 -16.04 23.74 6.33
CA ALA A 213 -17.12 24.61 5.89
C ALA A 213 -17.93 23.91 4.76
N PRO A 214 -19.28 23.95 4.76
CA PRO A 214 -20.11 23.17 3.82
C PRO A 214 -19.92 23.49 2.33
N HIS A 215 -19.41 24.69 2.02
CA HIS A 215 -19.14 25.14 0.66
C HIS A 215 -17.70 24.85 0.21
N LEU A 216 -16.86 24.33 1.10
CA LEU A 216 -15.49 23.93 0.81
C LEU A 216 -15.44 22.42 0.60
N HIS A 217 -14.34 21.95 0.00
CA HIS A 217 -14.07 20.52 -0.10
C HIS A 217 -13.93 19.92 1.30
N PRO A 218 -14.43 18.71 1.55
CA PRO A 218 -14.19 18.05 2.84
C PRO A 218 -12.70 17.75 2.93
N GLY A 219 -11.98 18.52 3.75
CA GLY A 219 -10.53 18.48 3.86
C GLY A 219 -9.75 18.67 2.54
N ASN A 220 -8.69 17.88 2.35
CA ASN A 220 -7.69 18.10 1.28
C ASN A 220 -7.93 17.29 -0.01
N LEU A 221 -9.16 16.85 -0.30
CA LEU A 221 -9.42 15.88 -1.39
C LEU A 221 -8.94 16.31 -2.78
N GLN A 222 -8.96 17.61 -3.11
CA GLN A 222 -8.47 18.10 -4.40
C GLN A 222 -6.95 17.92 -4.61
N GLU A 223 -6.17 17.84 -3.52
CA GLU A 223 -4.71 17.69 -3.61
C GLU A 223 -4.28 16.31 -4.11
N TRP A 224 -5.20 15.35 -4.19
CA TRP A 224 -4.94 13.94 -4.53
C TRP A 224 -5.37 13.56 -5.94
N GLY A 225 -5.78 14.55 -6.75
CA GLY A 225 -6.14 14.44 -8.16
C GLY A 225 -7.36 13.56 -8.46
N PRO A 226 -7.63 13.28 -9.75
CA PRO A 226 -8.82 12.52 -10.15
C PRO A 226 -8.61 11.02 -9.89
N VAL A 227 -8.73 10.60 -8.63
CA VAL A 227 -8.98 9.19 -8.28
C VAL A 227 -10.48 8.90 -8.44
N ASP A 228 -10.84 7.63 -8.61
CA ASP A 228 -12.25 7.25 -8.72
C ASP A 228 -12.94 7.32 -7.36
N GLU A 229 -12.21 6.89 -6.33
CA GLU A 229 -12.74 6.74 -4.99
C GLU A 229 -11.67 7.02 -3.94
N PHE A 230 -12.12 7.39 -2.74
CA PHE A 230 -11.28 7.51 -1.56
C PHE A 230 -11.64 6.45 -0.55
N LEU A 231 -10.64 5.80 0.04
CA LEU A 231 -10.83 4.82 1.10
C LEU A 231 -10.29 5.36 2.43
N ILE A 232 -11.11 5.29 3.46
CA ILE A 232 -10.81 5.73 4.82
C ILE A 232 -11.17 4.63 5.79
N ILE A 233 -10.30 4.42 6.78
CA ILE A 233 -10.48 3.44 7.83
C ILE A 233 -10.22 4.09 9.20
N ASN A 234 -11.02 3.75 10.21
CA ASN A 234 -10.74 4.17 11.60
C ASN A 234 -9.94 3.11 12.39
N ALA A 235 -9.72 1.93 11.81
CA ALA A 235 -9.01 0.81 12.43
C ALA A 235 -7.56 1.15 12.79
N ARG A 236 -6.91 2.07 12.06
CA ARG A 236 -5.50 2.46 12.29
C ARG A 236 -5.36 3.82 12.97
N ARG A 237 -6.32 4.72 12.75
CA ARG A 237 -6.32 6.08 13.30
C ARG A 237 -7.77 6.55 13.46
N PRO A 238 -8.14 7.16 14.60
CA PRO A 238 -9.50 7.66 14.78
C PRO A 238 -9.87 8.72 13.74
N VAL A 239 -11.17 8.82 13.48
CA VAL A 239 -11.80 9.88 12.69
C VAL A 239 -12.68 10.70 13.62
N ASP A 240 -12.91 11.97 13.29
CA ASP A 240 -13.73 12.88 14.10
C ASP A 240 -15.22 12.80 13.75
N PHE A 241 -15.60 12.04 12.72
CA PHE A 241 -16.98 11.85 12.26
C PHE A 241 -17.57 10.48 12.63
N PHE A 242 -16.83 9.64 13.36
CA PHE A 242 -17.35 8.34 13.83
C PHE A 242 -16.70 7.92 15.15
N ASP A 243 -17.52 7.83 16.20
CA ASP A 243 -17.15 7.26 17.49
C ASP A 243 -17.68 5.82 17.63
N PRO A 244 -16.81 4.79 17.54
CA PRO A 244 -17.23 3.40 17.61
C PRO A 244 -17.91 3.02 18.93
N LYS A 245 -17.72 3.80 20.02
CA LYS A 245 -18.34 3.48 21.32
C LYS A 245 -19.78 3.96 21.43
N ASN A 246 -20.12 5.04 20.74
CA ASN A 246 -21.36 5.77 20.97
C ASN A 246 -22.22 5.90 19.71
N GLU A 247 -21.65 5.71 18.52
CA GLU A 247 -22.32 5.94 17.25
C GLU A 247 -22.48 4.64 16.45
N LYS A 248 -23.65 4.44 15.86
CA LYS A 248 -23.95 3.29 14.98
C LYS A 248 -23.72 3.60 13.50
N ALA A 249 -23.58 4.88 13.17
CA ALA A 249 -23.38 5.40 11.83
C ALA A 249 -22.47 6.63 11.90
N PRO A 250 -21.66 6.89 10.87
CA PRO A 250 -20.85 8.09 10.79
C PRO A 250 -21.73 9.35 10.70
N ARG A 251 -21.26 10.44 11.30
CA ARG A 251 -21.79 11.79 11.12
C ARG A 251 -21.55 12.26 9.70
N ASP A 252 -22.54 12.92 9.11
CA ASP A 252 -22.47 13.45 7.76
C ASP A 252 -21.32 14.47 7.64
N LEU A 253 -20.58 14.37 6.54
CA LEU A 253 -19.49 15.28 6.24
C LEU A 253 -20.00 16.50 5.45
N PRO A 254 -19.60 17.72 5.82
CA PRO A 254 -19.89 18.91 5.03
C PRO A 254 -19.36 18.78 3.60
N GLY A 255 -20.18 19.13 2.61
CA GLY A 255 -19.81 19.02 1.19
C GLY A 255 -19.95 17.61 0.58
N CYS A 256 -20.49 16.65 1.35
CA CYS A 256 -20.83 15.31 0.89
C CYS A 256 -22.35 15.06 0.88
N THR A 257 -22.78 14.01 0.18
CA THR A 257 -24.09 13.40 0.43
C THR A 257 -24.13 12.75 1.81
N LYS A 258 -25.32 12.35 2.25
CA LYS A 258 -25.47 11.53 3.46
C LYS A 258 -24.73 10.21 3.30
N TRP A 259 -24.26 9.68 4.43
CA TRP A 259 -23.71 8.33 4.44
C TRP A 259 -24.79 7.29 4.17
N GLU A 260 -24.51 6.40 3.24
CA GLU A 260 -25.30 5.22 2.94
C GLU A 260 -24.50 3.98 3.34
N LYS A 261 -25.18 2.99 3.91
CA LYS A 261 -24.53 1.72 4.22
C LYS A 261 -24.32 0.97 2.91
N GLY A 262 -23.08 0.58 2.61
CA GLY A 262 -22.75 -0.18 1.41
C GLY A 262 -23.41 -1.57 1.44
N ALA A 263 -23.80 -2.07 0.27
CA ALA A 263 -24.23 -3.45 0.12
C ALA A 263 -22.99 -4.35 0.26
N GLU A 264 -22.84 -5.05 1.37
CA GLU A 264 -21.86 -6.12 1.50
C GLU A 264 -22.49 -7.40 0.93
N GLU A 265 -21.99 -7.93 -0.18
CA GLU A 265 -22.37 -9.28 -0.67
C GLU A 265 -21.93 -10.39 0.32
N SER A 266 -21.24 -10.03 1.40
CA SER A 266 -20.79 -10.90 2.48
C SER A 266 -21.67 -10.82 3.75
N ASP A 267 -23.00 -10.77 3.61
CA ASP A 267 -23.96 -11.03 4.70
C ASP A 267 -23.97 -12.53 5.15
N LYS A 268 -22.86 -13.23 4.91
CA LYS A 268 -22.55 -14.57 5.43
C LYS A 268 -21.22 -14.54 6.18
N LEU A 269 -21.15 -13.81 7.28
CA LEU A 269 -20.25 -14.14 8.39
C LEU A 269 -20.84 -13.62 9.70
N VAL A 270 -21.58 -14.53 10.34
CA VAL A 270 -21.52 -14.85 11.77
C VAL A 270 -20.95 -13.73 12.65
N ASN A 271 -21.82 -13.16 13.49
CA ASN A 271 -21.52 -12.59 14.80
C ASN A 271 -20.06 -12.18 15.02
N GLY A 272 -19.72 -10.92 14.73
CA GLY A 272 -18.66 -10.20 15.44
C GLY A 272 -17.29 -10.86 15.49
N SER A 273 -16.84 -11.54 14.44
CA SER A 273 -15.41 -11.87 14.36
C SER A 273 -14.62 -10.56 14.22
N GLU A 274 -13.71 -10.30 15.17
CA GLU A 274 -12.86 -9.09 15.26
C GLU A 274 -11.86 -8.95 14.07
N GLY A 275 -12.05 -9.69 12.97
CA GLY A 275 -11.09 -9.79 11.87
C GLY A 275 -11.44 -9.05 10.57
N GLY A 276 -12.73 -8.80 10.30
CA GLY A 276 -13.20 -8.27 9.01
C GLY A 276 -12.79 -6.80 8.73
N PRO A 277 -12.93 -6.31 7.49
CA PRO A 277 -12.50 -4.96 7.10
C PRO A 277 -13.29 -3.82 7.75
N GLY A 278 -14.35 -4.10 8.50
CA GLY A 278 -15.28 -3.13 9.08
C GLY A 278 -16.48 -2.85 8.17
N VAL A 279 -17.54 -2.27 8.74
CA VAL A 279 -18.79 -1.97 8.04
C VAL A 279 -18.56 -0.91 6.98
N LEU A 280 -18.93 -1.19 5.74
CA LEU A 280 -18.85 -0.21 4.65
C LEU A 280 -19.92 0.88 4.75
N TRP A 281 -19.47 2.13 4.72
CA TRP A 281 -20.26 3.32 4.50
C TRP A 281 -19.75 4.05 3.26
N ILE A 282 -20.66 4.61 2.47
CA ILE A 282 -20.34 5.36 1.26
C ILE A 282 -21.02 6.72 1.28
N CYS A 283 -20.34 7.74 0.79
CA CYS A 283 -20.95 9.02 0.43
C CYS A 283 -20.27 9.60 -0.81
N GLU A 284 -20.92 10.53 -1.48
CA GLU A 284 -20.37 11.23 -2.65
C GLU A 284 -19.82 12.60 -2.22
N ALA A 285 -18.59 12.93 -2.60
CA ALA A 285 -17.99 14.24 -2.34
C ALA A 285 -18.51 15.28 -3.35
N SER A 286 -19.73 15.77 -3.15
CA SER A 286 -20.45 16.63 -4.09
C SER A 286 -19.74 17.95 -4.42
N THR A 287 -18.86 18.45 -3.55
CA THR A 287 -18.10 19.68 -3.78
C THR A 287 -16.80 19.45 -4.56
N VAL A 288 -16.35 18.21 -4.78
CA VAL A 288 -15.10 17.90 -5.51
C VAL A 288 -15.40 17.64 -6.98
N PRO A 289 -14.65 18.21 -7.95
CA PRO A 289 -14.81 17.89 -9.37
C PRO A 289 -14.74 16.39 -9.63
N GLY A 290 -15.64 15.88 -10.47
CA GLY A 290 -15.78 14.43 -10.72
C GLY A 290 -16.62 13.69 -9.67
N LYS A 291 -16.96 14.33 -8.55
CA LYS A 291 -17.82 13.79 -7.48
C LYS A 291 -17.39 12.37 -7.03
N PRO A 292 -16.14 12.21 -6.59
CA PRO A 292 -15.62 10.90 -6.21
C PRO A 292 -16.40 10.32 -5.01
N ILE A 293 -16.48 8.99 -4.98
CA ILE A 293 -17.08 8.27 -3.85
C ILE A 293 -16.06 8.18 -2.71
N ILE A 294 -16.50 8.48 -1.49
CA ILE A 294 -15.75 8.24 -0.27
C ILE A 294 -16.29 6.95 0.35
N GLN A 295 -15.44 5.95 0.45
CA GLN A 295 -15.66 4.75 1.24
C GLN A 295 -15.08 4.93 2.64
N PHE A 296 -15.90 4.69 3.66
CA PHE A 296 -15.47 4.59 5.05
C PHE A 296 -15.71 3.17 5.56
N ARG A 297 -14.64 2.49 5.98
CA ARG A 297 -14.74 1.20 6.66
C ARG A 297 -14.71 1.41 8.17
N ALA A 298 -15.90 1.33 8.77
CA ALA A 298 -16.12 1.52 10.20
C ALA A 298 -15.74 0.25 10.98
N SER A 299 -14.64 0.34 11.72
CA SER A 299 -14.21 -0.65 12.71
C SER A 299 -14.70 -0.26 14.11
N GLN A 300 -15.10 -1.26 14.90
CA GLN A 300 -15.50 -1.08 16.30
C GLN A 300 -14.29 -0.98 17.24
N SER A 301 -13.12 -1.43 16.79
CA SER A 301 -11.85 -1.36 17.51
C SER A 301 -10.83 -0.57 16.70
N SER A 302 -10.10 0.34 17.37
CA SER A 302 -8.92 0.97 16.79
C SER A 302 -7.67 0.26 17.30
N ALA A 303 -6.87 -0.30 16.39
CA ALA A 303 -5.59 -0.93 16.67
C ALA A 303 -4.44 0.09 16.52
N SER A 304 -4.70 1.37 16.79
CA SER A 304 -3.68 2.41 16.76
C SER A 304 -2.59 2.09 17.78
N ASN A 305 -1.33 2.13 17.35
CA ASN A 305 -0.18 1.88 18.21
C ASN A 305 0.29 3.15 18.96
N GLY A 306 -0.48 4.24 18.92
CA GLY A 306 -0.17 5.49 19.61
C GLY A 306 1.04 6.25 19.05
N VAL A 307 1.61 5.81 17.92
CA VAL A 307 2.81 6.43 17.34
C VAL A 307 2.47 7.79 16.74
N SER A 308 3.09 8.83 17.29
CA SER A 308 2.91 10.23 16.86
C SER A 308 4.12 10.72 16.07
N SER A 309 3.93 11.09 14.80
CA SER A 309 5.01 11.68 13.99
C SER A 309 5.53 12.99 14.59
N THR A 310 4.71 13.71 15.38
CA THR A 310 5.13 14.92 16.08
C THR A 310 6.13 14.59 17.20
N ASN A 311 5.89 13.54 17.98
CA ASN A 311 6.84 13.12 19.01
C ASN A 311 8.13 12.56 18.40
N ILE A 312 8.04 11.81 17.29
CA ILE A 312 9.22 11.34 16.56
C ILE A 312 10.07 12.51 16.09
N ARG A 313 9.45 13.52 15.47
CA ARG A 313 10.16 14.74 15.05
C ARG A 313 10.83 15.47 16.21
N ARG A 314 10.15 15.57 17.35
CA ARG A 314 10.74 16.14 18.57
C ARG A 314 12.01 15.39 18.97
N ILE A 315 11.98 14.06 19.03
CA ILE A 315 13.16 13.22 19.35
C ILE A 315 14.28 13.46 18.33
N MET A 316 13.98 13.40 17.03
CA MET A 316 14.97 13.61 15.96
C MET A 316 15.65 14.99 16.04
N THR A 317 14.95 15.99 16.55
CA THR A 317 15.47 17.36 16.66
C THR A 317 16.20 17.60 17.99
N GLU A 318 15.66 17.11 19.10
CA GLU A 318 16.06 17.51 20.45
C GLU A 318 16.89 16.47 21.21
N ALA A 319 16.72 15.18 20.93
CA ALA A 319 17.43 14.13 21.68
C ALA A 319 18.92 14.10 21.30
N PRO A 320 19.83 13.85 22.26
CA PRO A 320 21.25 13.70 22.00
C PRO A 320 21.53 12.41 21.22
N ASP A 321 22.68 12.35 20.52
CA ASP A 321 22.98 11.28 19.56
C ASP A 321 23.03 9.88 20.20
N GLU A 322 23.49 9.81 21.45
CA GLU A 322 23.56 8.60 22.27
C GLU A 322 22.19 8.04 22.68
N GLU A 323 21.14 8.87 22.71
CA GLU A 323 19.77 8.47 23.08
C GLU A 323 18.88 8.18 21.87
N LEU A 324 19.28 8.63 20.66
CA LEU A 324 18.46 8.53 19.45
C LEU A 324 17.96 7.10 19.16
N MET A 325 18.83 6.10 19.31
CA MET A 325 18.48 4.71 19.03
C MET A 325 17.38 4.21 19.97
N GLU A 326 17.58 4.37 21.27
CA GLU A 326 16.67 3.87 22.30
C GLU A 326 15.30 4.57 22.23
N GLU A 327 15.28 5.88 21.96
CA GLU A 327 14.05 6.66 21.84
C GLU A 327 13.27 6.38 20.54
N LEU A 328 13.95 5.96 19.45
CA LEU A 328 13.31 5.79 18.13
C LEU A 328 12.97 4.34 17.77
N LYS A 329 13.62 3.32 18.36
CA LYS A 329 13.56 1.92 17.90
C LYS A 329 12.15 1.33 17.75
N ASP A 330 11.25 1.64 18.68
CA ASP A 330 9.87 1.12 18.65
C ASP A 330 8.90 2.03 17.89
N LYS A 331 9.38 3.17 17.38
CA LYS A 331 8.55 4.22 16.77
C LYS A 331 8.77 4.26 15.27
N VAL A 332 10.02 4.22 14.82
CA VAL A 332 10.43 4.38 13.42
C VAL A 332 10.64 3.01 12.76
N ILE A 333 10.54 2.94 11.43
CA ILE A 333 10.96 1.76 10.67
C ILE A 333 12.40 1.95 10.19
N SER A 334 13.19 0.87 10.16
CA SER A 334 14.60 0.93 9.75
C SER A 334 15.39 1.97 10.55
N VAL A 335 15.25 1.90 11.89
CA VAL A 335 15.75 2.92 12.83
C VAL A 335 17.26 3.13 12.70
N GLU A 336 18.02 2.06 12.46
CA GLU A 336 19.47 2.08 12.32
C GLU A 336 19.90 3.03 11.20
N LEU A 337 19.26 2.90 10.03
CA LEU A 337 19.52 3.75 8.88
C LEU A 337 19.14 5.22 9.15
N LEU A 338 18.06 5.46 9.90
CA LEU A 338 17.68 6.83 10.26
C LEU A 338 18.69 7.45 11.24
N VAL A 339 19.10 6.72 12.27
CA VAL A 339 20.03 7.21 13.30
C VAL A 339 21.39 7.51 12.69
N GLU A 340 21.92 6.61 11.86
CA GLU A 340 23.17 6.82 11.13
C GLU A 340 23.12 8.10 10.29
N TRP A 341 22.03 8.31 9.55
CA TRP A 341 21.84 9.52 8.76
C TRP A 341 21.75 10.78 9.63
N LEU A 342 21.02 10.74 10.76
CA LEU A 342 20.88 11.87 11.67
C LEU A 342 22.21 12.31 12.29
N GLN A 343 22.99 11.34 12.78
CA GLN A 343 24.32 11.58 13.36
C GLN A 343 25.25 12.21 12.31
N HIS A 344 25.28 11.64 11.10
CA HIS A 344 26.07 12.19 10.01
C HIS A 344 25.69 13.64 9.67
N GLN A 345 24.38 13.96 9.60
CA GLN A 345 23.90 15.31 9.33
C GLN A 345 24.23 16.31 10.45
N ARG A 346 24.19 15.88 11.71
CA ARG A 346 24.53 16.72 12.85
C ARG A 346 26.03 17.04 12.87
N ASN A 347 26.89 16.05 12.62
CA ASN A 347 28.33 16.23 12.52
C ASN A 347 28.71 17.22 11.41
N GLN A 348 28.13 17.09 10.21
CA GLN A 348 28.36 18.05 9.11
C GLN A 348 27.97 19.48 9.48
N LYS A 349 26.87 19.68 10.23
CA LYS A 349 26.45 21.02 10.67
C LYS A 349 27.41 21.60 11.70
N GLN A 350 27.96 20.78 12.58
CA GLN A 350 28.93 21.19 13.58
C GLN A 350 30.24 21.63 12.90
N GLU A 351 30.76 20.85 11.96
CA GLU A 351 31.97 21.19 11.19
C GLU A 351 31.82 22.55 10.49
N VAL A 352 30.70 22.79 9.81
CA VAL A 352 30.42 24.07 9.14
C VAL A 352 30.26 25.24 10.12
N ALA A 353 29.72 25.00 11.31
CA ALA A 353 29.59 26.03 12.34
C ALA A 353 30.96 26.40 12.93
N ASP A 354 31.81 25.41 13.16
CA ASP A 354 33.16 25.61 13.68
C ASP A 354 34.01 26.36 12.66
N GLU A 355 33.99 25.99 11.37
CA GLU A 355 34.69 26.72 10.30
C GLU A 355 34.28 28.20 10.21
N LYS A 356 32.98 28.50 10.40
CA LYS A 356 32.47 29.88 10.42
C LYS A 356 32.85 30.66 11.69
N ALA A 357 33.14 29.97 12.79
CA ALA A 357 33.58 30.61 14.03
C ALA A 357 35.08 30.98 14.00
N PHE A 358 35.86 30.36 13.09
CA PHE A 358 37.29 30.65 12.90
C PHE A 358 37.59 31.75 11.86
N LEU A 359 36.60 32.15 11.05
CA LEU A 359 36.66 33.27 10.10
C LEU A 359 36.10 34.56 10.71
#